data_AF-A0A914UNT1-F1
#
_entry.id   AF-A0A914UNT1-F1
#
_cell.length_a   1.000
_cell.length_b   1.000
_cell.length_c   1.000
_cell.angle_alpha   90.00
_cell.angle_beta   90.00
_cell.angle_gamma   90.00
#
_symmetry.space_group_name_H-M   'P 1'
#
loop_
_entity.id
_entity.type
_entity.pdbx_description
1 polymer ?
#
loop_
_entity_poly.entity_id
_entity_poly.type
_entity_poly.pdbx_seq_one_letter_code
_entity_poly.pdbx_strand_id
1 'polypeptide(L)'
;MILEKLLRVYLACGHVQGKHEWGLKHGSATPKFKCPICMAESDRILQLMMGMESAFHLDSESLDYAFNPCGHVASLATVRYWSRIPLPHGTNSFHPVCPFCTSLLAIDKPFVRLIFQDHCYDD
;
A
#
# COMPACT_ATOMS: atom_id res chain seq x y z
N MET A 1 -2.62 3.67 26.19
CA MET A 1 -2.82 4.68 25.13
C MET A 1 -1.66 4.49 24.18
N ILE A 2 -1.79 3.91 23.00
CA ILE A 2 -2.63 4.29 21.87
C ILE A 2 -3.18 2.99 21.27
N LEU A 3 -4.49 2.88 21.07
CA LEU A 3 -5.03 1.88 20.14
C LEU A 3 -4.52 2.33 18.77
N GLU A 4 -3.45 1.70 18.30
CA GLU A 4 -2.74 2.09 17.08
C GLU A 4 -3.75 2.32 15.96
N LYS A 5 -3.82 3.55 15.44
CA LYS A 5 -4.63 3.87 14.26
C LYS A 5 -4.03 3.07 13.11
N LEU A 6 -4.53 1.88 12.85
CA LEU A 6 -4.14 1.07 11.69
C LEU A 6 -4.52 1.87 10.44
N LEU A 7 -3.51 2.45 9.80
CA LEU A 7 -3.67 3.21 8.57
C LEU A 7 -3.94 2.27 7.42
N ARG A 8 -4.83 2.70 6.54
CA ARG A 8 -5.34 1.92 5.43
C ARG A 8 -5.36 2.76 4.17
N VAL A 9 -4.90 2.20 3.06
CA VAL A 9 -4.88 2.86 1.75
C VAL A 9 -5.90 2.26 0.80
N TYR A 10 -6.67 3.11 0.12
CA TYR A 10 -7.55 2.73 -0.97
C TYR A 10 -6.73 2.57 -2.27
N LEU A 11 -6.57 1.34 -2.77
CA LEU A 11 -5.68 1.08 -3.92
C LEU A 11 -6.06 1.81 -5.20
N ALA A 12 -7.35 2.11 -5.40
CA ALA A 12 -7.81 2.84 -6.57
C ALA A 12 -7.27 4.28 -6.63
N CYS A 13 -7.17 4.97 -5.49
CA CYS A 13 -6.87 6.41 -5.44
C CYS A 13 -5.66 6.81 -4.59
N GLY A 14 -5.11 5.91 -3.76
CA GLY A 14 -3.96 6.19 -2.90
C GLY A 14 -4.29 6.93 -1.60
N HIS A 15 -5.55 7.33 -1.38
CA HIS A 15 -5.96 7.99 -0.15
C HIS A 15 -5.80 7.08 1.07
N VAL A 16 -5.24 7.65 2.13
CA VAL A 16 -5.01 6.98 3.42
C VAL A 16 -6.06 7.41 4.44
N GLN A 17 -6.59 6.45 5.18
CA GLN A 17 -7.57 6.65 6.25
C GLN A 17 -7.27 5.73 7.43
N GLY A 18 -7.80 6.06 8.61
CA GLY A 18 -7.88 5.10 9.71
C GLY A 18 -8.85 3.96 9.39
N LYS A 19 -8.77 2.85 10.13
CA LYS A 19 -9.74 1.75 10.07
C LYS A 19 -11.17 2.28 10.30
N HIS A 20 -12.06 2.04 9.34
CA HIS A 20 -13.49 2.30 9.43
C HIS A 20 -14.28 1.33 8.54
N GLU A 21 -15.60 1.29 8.71
CA GLU A 21 -16.52 0.44 7.93
C GLU A 21 -17.35 1.24 6.90
N TRP A 22 -17.22 2.57 6.88
CA TRP A 22 -17.89 3.42 5.89
C TRP A 22 -17.59 2.97 4.46
N GLY A 23 -18.62 2.97 3.61
CA GLY A 23 -18.48 2.67 2.18
C GLY A 23 -18.26 1.20 1.84
N LEU A 24 -18.28 0.30 2.84
CA LEU A 24 -18.21 -1.14 2.63
C LEU A 24 -19.56 -1.69 2.17
N LYS A 25 -19.61 -2.24 0.95
CA LYS A 25 -20.81 -2.93 0.42
C LYS A 25 -20.68 -4.44 0.66
N HIS A 26 -21.40 -4.95 1.66
CA HIS A 26 -21.56 -6.39 1.87
C HIS A 26 -22.58 -6.94 0.86
N GLY A 27 -22.32 -8.11 0.27
CA GLY A 27 -23.28 -8.81 -0.61
C GLY A 27 -22.86 -9.04 -2.06
N SER A 28 -21.61 -8.74 -2.44
CA SER A 28 -21.02 -9.15 -3.71
C SER A 28 -19.85 -10.12 -3.48
N ALA A 29 -19.50 -10.92 -4.50
CA ALA A 29 -18.43 -11.91 -4.40
C ALA A 29 -17.05 -11.30 -4.03
N THR A 30 -16.86 -10.01 -4.27
CA THR A 30 -15.69 -9.24 -3.84
C THR A 30 -16.13 -7.95 -3.15
N PRO A 31 -15.75 -7.69 -1.89
CA PRO A 31 -16.16 -6.48 -1.19
C PRO A 31 -15.62 -5.25 -1.92
N LYS A 32 -16.53 -4.34 -2.30
CA LYS A 32 -16.15 -3.02 -2.80
C LYS A 32 -16.10 -2.02 -1.65
N PHE A 33 -15.07 -1.19 -1.67
CA PHE A 33 -14.86 -0.12 -0.71
C PHE A 33 -14.98 1.22 -1.40
N LYS A 34 -15.75 2.14 -0.82
CA LYS A 34 -15.79 3.51 -1.29
C LYS A 34 -14.76 4.34 -0.52
N CYS A 35 -13.96 5.14 -1.21
CA CYS A 35 -13.06 6.11 -0.56
C CYS A 35 -13.87 7.29 0.00
N PRO A 36 -13.74 7.65 1.29
CA PRO A 36 -14.53 8.75 1.88
C PRO A 36 -14.07 10.14 1.42
N ILE A 37 -12.89 10.24 0.82
CA ILE A 37 -12.31 11.52 0.38
C ILE A 37 -12.78 11.86 -1.04
N CYS A 38 -12.50 10.98 -2.00
CA CYS A 38 -12.77 11.23 -3.41
C CYS A 38 -13.94 10.42 -3.99
N MET A 39 -14.63 9.63 -3.16
CA MET A 39 -15.78 8.82 -3.55
C MET A 39 -15.49 7.71 -4.58
N ALA A 40 -14.24 7.50 -4.97
CA ALA A 40 -13.82 6.42 -5.87
C ALA A 40 -14.11 5.04 -5.26
N GLU A 41 -14.57 4.10 -6.09
CA GLU A 41 -14.66 2.69 -5.71
C GLU A 41 -13.27 2.05 -5.79
N SER A 42 -12.90 1.27 -4.77
CA SER A 42 -11.67 0.51 -4.68
C SER A 42 -12.02 -0.94 -4.36
N ASP A 43 -11.52 -1.88 -5.16
CA ASP A 43 -11.78 -3.31 -4.94
C ASP A 43 -10.98 -3.86 -3.75
N ARG A 44 -9.96 -3.10 -3.29
CA ARG A 44 -9.13 -3.46 -2.15
C ARG A 44 -8.73 -2.25 -1.32
N ILE A 45 -8.58 -2.49 -0.03
CA ILE A 45 -7.91 -1.60 0.92
C ILE A 45 -6.75 -2.38 1.53
N LEU A 46 -5.58 -1.78 1.62
CA LEU A 46 -4.42 -2.38 2.29
C LEU A 46 -4.15 -1.71 3.62
N GLN A 47 -3.79 -2.49 4.64
CA GLN A 47 -3.21 -1.94 5.86
C GLN A 47 -1.75 -1.56 5.60
N LEU A 48 -1.35 -0.37 6.03
CA LEU A 48 0.02 0.09 5.89
C LEU A 48 0.89 -0.51 7.01
N MET A 49 2.10 -0.91 6.65
CA MET A 49 3.08 -1.52 7.56
C MET A 49 4.48 -1.01 7.25
N MET A 50 5.32 -0.88 8.27
CA MET A 50 6.74 -0.53 8.09
C MET A 50 7.57 -1.79 7.81
N GLY A 51 8.52 -1.70 6.89
CA GLY A 51 9.57 -2.71 6.75
C GLY A 51 10.55 -2.64 7.92
N MET A 52 10.92 -3.79 8.49
CA MET A 52 11.84 -3.83 9.64
C MET A 52 13.32 -3.71 9.22
N GLU A 53 13.67 -4.21 8.04
CA GLU A 53 15.05 -4.33 7.58
C GLU A 53 15.51 -3.07 6.84
N SER A 54 16.32 -2.23 7.51
CA SER A 54 16.81 -0.96 6.97
C SER A 54 17.64 -1.12 5.70
N ALA A 55 18.36 -2.23 5.55
CA ALA A 55 19.19 -2.52 4.38
C ALA A 55 18.40 -2.64 3.06
N PHE A 56 17.08 -2.81 3.11
CA PHE A 56 16.23 -2.86 1.92
C PHE A 56 15.72 -1.50 1.47
N HIS A 57 15.91 -0.45 2.26
CA HIS A 57 15.66 0.93 1.88
C HIS A 57 16.87 1.50 1.13
N LEU A 58 16.64 2.09 -0.04
CA LEU A 58 17.72 2.66 -0.86
C LEU A 58 18.15 4.07 -0.41
N ASP A 59 17.33 4.71 0.40
CA ASP A 59 17.48 6.07 0.85
C ASP A 59 16.71 6.26 2.18
N SER A 60 16.78 7.46 2.74
CA SER A 60 16.04 7.87 3.95
C SER A 60 14.98 8.93 3.64
N GLU A 61 14.47 8.96 2.41
CA GLU A 61 13.44 9.90 1.97
C GLU A 61 12.06 9.53 2.52
N SER A 62 11.05 10.37 2.23
CA SER A 62 9.68 10.16 2.69
C SER A 62 9.07 8.83 2.23
N LEU A 63 8.32 8.19 3.13
CA LEU A 63 7.67 6.89 2.91
C LEU A 63 6.28 7.05 2.27
N ASP A 64 6.25 7.75 1.14
CA ASP A 64 5.01 8.15 0.46
C ASP A 64 4.45 7.09 -0.50
N TYR A 65 4.98 5.86 -0.47
CA TYR A 65 4.54 4.77 -1.34
C TYR A 65 4.36 3.49 -0.54
N ALA A 66 3.46 2.62 -1.00
CA ALA A 66 3.29 1.28 -0.45
C ALA A 66 3.29 0.22 -1.55
N PHE A 67 3.96 -0.91 -1.29
CA PHE A 67 3.92 -2.07 -2.16
C PHE A 67 2.50 -2.69 -2.20
N ASN A 68 2.08 -3.12 -3.39
CA ASN A 68 0.80 -3.78 -3.62
C ASN A 68 1.06 -5.25 -3.97
N PRO A 69 0.48 -6.23 -3.23
CA PRO A 69 -0.67 -6.10 -2.33
C PRO A 69 -0.35 -6.09 -0.83
N CYS A 70 0.91 -6.02 -0.41
CA CYS A 70 1.25 -6.23 1.00
C CYS A 70 1.12 -4.99 1.90
N GLY A 71 1.16 -3.78 1.35
CA GLY A 71 1.03 -2.53 2.12
C GLY A 71 2.29 -2.06 2.83
N HIS A 72 3.45 -2.68 2.60
CA HIS A 72 4.72 -2.20 3.16
C HIS A 72 5.09 -0.84 2.56
N VAL A 73 5.32 0.15 3.43
CA VAL A 73 5.65 1.51 3.02
C VAL A 73 7.14 1.67 2.75
N ALA A 74 7.47 2.47 1.74
CA ALA A 74 8.83 2.73 1.30
C ALA A 74 8.91 4.04 0.50
N SER A 75 10.13 4.52 0.26
CA SER A 75 10.38 5.67 -0.61
C SER A 75 10.14 5.32 -2.08
N LEU A 76 10.01 6.35 -2.94
CA LEU A 76 9.81 6.17 -4.38
C LEU A 76 10.95 5.37 -5.03
N ALA A 77 12.20 5.66 -4.68
CA ALA A 77 13.35 4.96 -5.24
C ALA A 77 13.33 3.48 -4.84
N THR A 78 13.06 3.20 -3.56
CA THR A 78 12.93 1.84 -3.03
C THR A 78 11.84 1.04 -3.75
N VAL A 79 10.60 1.56 -3.87
CA VAL A 79 9.52 0.81 -4.55
C VAL A 79 9.80 0.60 -6.03
N ARG A 80 10.41 1.58 -6.71
CA ARG A 80 10.77 1.45 -8.13
C ARG A 80 11.84 0.41 -8.38
N TYR A 81 12.85 0.35 -7.53
CA TYR A 81 13.94 -0.61 -7.66
C TYR A 81 13.45 -2.04 -7.48
N TRP A 82 12.81 -2.34 -6.35
CA TRP A 82 12.35 -3.70 -6.05
C TRP A 82 11.22 -4.19 -6.95
N SER A 83 10.40 -3.29 -7.49
CA SER A 83 9.36 -3.65 -8.46
C SER A 83 9.90 -4.03 -9.85
N ARG A 84 11.18 -3.75 -10.13
CA ARG A 84 11.83 -4.04 -11.42
C ARG A 84 12.74 -5.26 -11.36
N ILE A 85 13.08 -5.75 -10.18
CA ILE A 85 13.97 -6.89 -10.00
C ILE A 85 13.11 -8.14 -9.89
N PRO A 86 13.04 -8.98 -10.94
CA PRO A 86 12.35 -10.24 -10.80
C PRO A 86 13.19 -11.18 -9.94
N LEU A 87 12.56 -11.80 -8.95
CA LEU A 87 13.17 -12.92 -8.25
C LEU A 87 12.65 -14.24 -8.83
N PRO A 88 13.48 -15.30 -8.83
CA PRO A 88 13.03 -16.63 -9.17
C PRO A 88 11.86 -17.03 -8.26
N HIS A 89 10.74 -17.40 -8.87
CA HIS A 89 9.56 -17.88 -8.18
C HIS A 89 9.15 -19.23 -8.78
N GLY A 90 9.26 -20.29 -7.97
CA GLY A 90 9.06 -21.66 -8.43
C GLY A 90 10.12 -22.10 -9.44
N THR A 91 9.76 -23.03 -10.33
CA THR A 91 10.71 -23.70 -11.24
C THR A 91 10.93 -22.97 -12.56
N ASN A 92 10.09 -22.00 -12.94
CA ASN A 92 10.15 -21.39 -14.28
C ASN A 92 9.59 -19.95 -14.39
N SER A 93 9.42 -19.23 -13.28
CA SER A 93 8.84 -17.88 -13.32
C SER A 93 9.66 -16.85 -12.55
N PHE A 94 9.60 -15.60 -12.99
CA PHE A 94 10.41 -14.48 -12.51
C PHE A 94 9.46 -13.33 -12.19
N HIS A 95 9.26 -13.06 -10.91
CA HIS A 95 8.28 -12.07 -10.46
C HIS A 95 8.90 -11.14 -9.42
N PRO A 96 8.62 -9.83 -9.50
CA PRO A 96 9.06 -8.90 -8.46
C PRO A 96 8.30 -9.19 -7.16
N VAL A 97 9.00 -9.08 -6.04
CA VAL A 97 8.45 -9.30 -4.70
C VAL A 97 8.71 -8.10 -3.81
N CYS A 98 7.88 -7.93 -2.78
CA CYS A 98 8.21 -7.03 -1.68
C CYS A 98 9.47 -7.54 -0.97
N PRO A 99 10.53 -6.72 -0.79
CA PRO A 99 11.75 -7.17 -0.13
C PRO A 99 11.54 -7.50 1.36
N PHE A 100 10.54 -6.89 1.99
CA PHE A 100 10.30 -7.03 3.43
C PHE A 100 9.54 -8.29 3.82
N CYS A 101 8.66 -8.78 2.95
CA CYS A 101 7.76 -9.89 3.27
C CYS A 101 7.67 -10.96 2.18
N THR A 102 8.43 -10.83 1.08
CA THR A 102 8.50 -11.76 -0.06
C THR A 102 7.18 -11.99 -0.81
N SER A 103 6.14 -11.19 -0.52
CA SER A 103 4.88 -11.26 -1.25
C SER A 103 5.08 -10.84 -2.71
N LEU A 104 4.52 -11.62 -3.64
CA LEU A 104 4.47 -11.28 -5.06
C LEU A 104 3.80 -9.91 -5.25
N LEU A 105 4.45 -9.01 -5.99
CA LEU A 105 3.88 -7.72 -6.32
C LEU A 105 2.89 -7.84 -7.47
N ALA A 106 1.86 -6.99 -7.47
CA ALA A 106 0.91 -6.91 -8.56
C ALA A 106 1.61 -6.47 -9.85
N ILE A 107 1.37 -7.18 -10.96
CA ILE A 107 2.07 -6.97 -12.24
C ILE A 107 1.82 -5.56 -12.80
N ASP A 108 0.55 -5.14 -12.88
CA ASP A 108 0.20 -3.86 -13.51
C ASP A 108 0.44 -2.64 -12.61
N LYS A 109 0.30 -2.82 -11.29
CA LYS A 109 0.41 -1.74 -10.30
C LYS A 109 1.11 -2.25 -9.04
N PRO A 110 2.44 -2.44 -9.06
CA PRO A 110 3.20 -3.06 -7.97
C PRO A 110 3.32 -2.19 -6.72
N PHE A 111 3.02 -0.90 -6.81
CA PHE A 111 2.97 0.03 -5.69
C PHE A 111 1.95 1.15 -5.94
N VAL A 112 1.59 1.85 -4.87
CA VAL A 112 0.65 2.99 -4.88
C VAL A 112 1.27 4.17 -4.14
N ARG A 113 1.07 5.39 -4.65
CA ARG A 113 1.40 6.62 -3.92
C ARG A 113 0.38 6.85 -2.83
N LEU A 114 0.84 7.15 -1.62
CA LEU A 114 0.02 7.47 -0.47
C LEU A 114 -0.38 8.95 -0.51
N ILE A 115 -1.64 9.21 -0.20
CA ILE A 115 -2.20 10.56 -0.09
C ILE A 115 -2.83 10.66 1.30
N PHE A 116 -2.09 11.29 2.20
CA PHE A 116 -2.59 11.63 3.52
C PHE A 116 -3.48 12.88 3.42
N GLN A 117 -4.49 12.99 4.27
CA GLN A 117 -5.18 14.26 4.43
C GLN A 117 -4.24 15.18 5.21
N ASP A 118 -3.73 16.21 4.55
CA ASP A 118 -3.06 17.29 5.27
C ASP A 118 -4.06 17.90 6.25
N HIS A 119 -3.62 18.11 7.49
CA HIS A 119 -4.45 18.72 8.52
C HIS A 119 -4.81 20.16 8.09
N CYS A 120 -6.07 20.42 7.79
CA CYS A 120 -6.63 21.78 7.63
C CYS A 120 -6.72 22.54 8.97
N TYR A 121 -5.73 22.42 9.85
CA TYR A 121 -5.67 23.19 11.10
C TYR A 121 -4.49 24.15 11.06
N ASP A 122 -4.66 25.22 10.28
CA ASP A 122 -4.05 26.51 10.56
C ASP A 122 -5.21 27.46 10.89
N ASP A 123 -5.53 27.60 12.17
CA ASP A 123 -6.30 28.71 12.75
C ASP A 123 -5.34 29.57 13.60
#